data_AF-A0A081NKV5-F1
#
_entry.id   AF-A0A081NKV5-F1
#
_cell.length_a   1.000
_cell.length_b   1.000
_cell.length_c   1.000
_cell.angle_alpha   90.00
_cell.angle_beta   90.00
_cell.angle_gamma   90.00
#
_symmetry.space_group_name_H-M   'P 1'
#
loop_
_entity.id
_entity.type
_entity.pdbx_description
1 polymer ?
#
loop_
_entity_poly.entity_id
_entity_poly.type
_entity_poly.pdbx_seq_one_letter_code
_entity_poly.pdbx_strand_id
1 'polypeptide(L)'
;MSSRSAALGQLFIAKSKESLNIRWSRKLPSEPSSVALSKDGAGRYFVSMLCEFEAKPMPTNNKTVGIDLGLNDLFITSDGEKSGN
;
A
#
# COMPACT_ATOMS: atom_id res chain seq x y z
N MET A 1 13.40 -0.73 -14.92
CA MET A 1 12.67 -0.90 -16.21
C MET A 1 11.29 -0.30 -16.03
N SER A 2 10.91 0.69 -16.83
CA SER A 2 9.60 1.36 -16.77
C SER A 2 8.54 0.44 -17.40
N SER A 3 7.57 -0.04 -16.61
CA SER A 3 6.36 -0.70 -17.10
C SER A 3 5.37 0.36 -17.57
N ARG A 4 4.74 0.12 -18.73
CA ARG A 4 3.75 1.03 -19.30
C ARG A 4 2.35 0.53 -18.94
N SER A 5 1.67 1.35 -18.14
CA SER A 5 0.25 1.27 -17.76
C SER A 5 -0.18 0.06 -16.94
N ALA A 6 -0.92 0.38 -15.88
CA ALA A 6 -1.78 -0.54 -15.15
C ALA A 6 -3.24 -0.09 -15.29
N ALA A 7 -3.70 0.16 -16.53
CA ALA A 7 -5.09 0.46 -16.79
C ALA A 7 -5.93 -0.83 -16.71
N LEU A 8 -7.13 -0.74 -16.12
CA LEU A 8 -8.13 -1.83 -16.11
C LEU A 8 -7.71 -3.13 -15.41
N GLY A 9 -6.74 -3.09 -14.49
CA GLY A 9 -6.29 -4.26 -13.73
C GLY A 9 -5.35 -5.19 -14.50
N GLN A 10 -4.88 -4.77 -15.68
CA GLN A 10 -3.84 -5.46 -16.43
C GLN A 10 -2.52 -4.71 -16.29
N LEU A 11 -1.42 -5.43 -16.02
CA LEU A 11 -0.09 -4.84 -15.97
C LEU A 11 0.79 -5.45 -17.06
N PHE A 12 1.42 -4.59 -17.85
CA PHE A 12 2.39 -4.99 -18.86
C PHE A 12 3.80 -4.59 -18.45
N ILE A 13 4.74 -5.52 -18.64
CA ILE A 13 6.17 -5.20 -18.55
C ILE A 13 6.64 -4.76 -19.94
N ALA A 14 7.57 -3.81 -19.99
CA ALA A 14 8.22 -3.43 -21.24
C ALA A 14 8.73 -4.67 -21.99
N LYS A 15 8.47 -4.70 -23.31
CA LYS A 15 8.84 -5.79 -24.24
C LYS A 15 8.06 -7.11 -24.05
N SER A 16 7.06 -7.15 -23.17
CA SER A 16 6.06 -8.22 -23.14
C SER A 16 4.83 -7.83 -23.97
N LYS A 17 4.29 -8.77 -24.74
CA LYS A 17 2.99 -8.61 -25.42
C LYS A 17 1.82 -9.07 -24.55
N GLU A 18 2.11 -9.90 -23.54
CA GLU A 18 1.14 -10.47 -22.62
C GLU A 18 1.17 -9.71 -21.30
N SER A 19 0.01 -9.58 -20.66
CA SER A 19 -0.13 -9.01 -19.33
C SER A 19 0.27 -10.03 -18.26
N LEU A 20 0.69 -9.52 -17.11
CA LEU A 20 0.94 -10.35 -15.95
C LEU A 20 -0.37 -10.87 -15.36
N ASN A 21 -0.41 -12.16 -15.04
CA ASN A 21 -1.51 -12.77 -14.32
C ASN A 21 -1.45 -12.39 -12.83
N ILE A 22 -2.03 -11.24 -12.48
CA ILE A 22 -2.00 -10.69 -11.12
C ILE A 22 -3.29 -11.06 -10.39
N ARG A 23 -3.15 -11.68 -9.21
CA ARG A 23 -4.24 -11.83 -8.25
C ARG A 23 -4.37 -10.56 -7.42
N TRP A 24 -5.32 -9.71 -7.78
CA TRP A 24 -5.59 -8.46 -7.05
C TRP A 24 -6.27 -8.74 -5.70
N SER A 25 -5.70 -8.22 -4.62
CA SER A 25 -6.34 -8.24 -3.30
C SER A 25 -7.40 -7.14 -3.14
N ARG A 26 -7.25 -6.04 -3.89
CA ARG A 26 -8.16 -4.90 -3.94
C ARG A 26 -8.06 -4.20 -5.29
N LYS A 27 -9.10 -3.46 -5.64
CA LYS A 27 -9.07 -2.55 -6.79
C LYS A 27 -8.08 -1.40 -6.51
N LEU A 28 -7.37 -0.96 -7.54
CA LEU A 28 -6.55 0.24 -7.45
C LEU A 28 -7.43 1.49 -7.25
N PRO A 29 -7.02 2.45 -6.42
CA PRO A 29 -7.83 3.64 -6.14
C PRO A 29 -7.91 4.61 -7.33
N SER A 30 -6.89 4.63 -8.19
CA SER A 30 -6.84 5.36 -9.45
C SER A 30 -6.00 4.60 -10.48
N GLU A 31 -5.92 5.11 -11.71
CA GLU A 31 -4.81 4.71 -12.59
C GLU A 31 -3.47 5.17 -11.97
N PRO A 32 -2.44 4.31 -11.92
CA PRO A 32 -1.17 4.71 -11.34
C PRO A 32 -0.45 5.76 -12.20
N SER A 33 0.07 6.82 -11.56
CA SER A 33 0.92 7.83 -12.21
C SER A 33 2.32 7.30 -12.52
N SER A 34 2.79 6.30 -11.76
CA SER A 34 4.03 5.59 -12.02
C SER A 34 3.97 4.14 -11.59
N VAL A 35 4.73 3.30 -12.30
CA VAL A 35 4.89 1.88 -11.97
C VAL A 35 6.37 1.51 -12.03
N ALA A 36 6.88 0.97 -10.94
CA ALA A 36 8.27 0.56 -10.78
C ALA A 36 8.39 -0.95 -10.57
N LEU A 37 9.27 -1.59 -11.33
CA LEU A 37 9.67 -2.97 -11.12
C LEU A 37 11.03 -3.03 -10.42
N SER A 38 11.11 -3.82 -9.35
CA SER A 38 12.36 -4.13 -8.65
C SER A 38 12.56 -5.64 -8.55
N LYS A 39 13.81 -6.05 -8.34
CA LYS A 39 14.21 -7.43 -8.09
C LYS A 39 15.09 -7.45 -6.86
N ASP A 40 14.80 -8.31 -5.90
CA ASP A 40 15.62 -8.45 -4.69
C ASP A 40 16.81 -9.41 -4.90
N GLY A 41 17.67 -9.51 -3.88
CA GLY A 41 18.83 -10.41 -3.90
C GLY A 41 18.48 -11.91 -3.95
N ALA A 42 17.25 -12.28 -3.59
CA ALA A 42 16.73 -13.64 -3.73
C ALA A 42 16.14 -13.92 -5.12
N GLY A 43 16.15 -12.92 -6.01
CA GLY A 43 15.66 -13.03 -7.37
C GLY A 43 14.14 -12.88 -7.53
N ARG A 44 13.42 -12.47 -6.48
CA ARG A 44 11.99 -12.22 -6.52
C ARG A 44 11.72 -10.85 -7.13
N TYR A 45 10.69 -10.75 -7.96
CA TYR A 45 10.27 -9.49 -8.58
C TYR A 45 9.13 -8.85 -7.78
N PHE A 46 9.17 -7.52 -7.68
CA PHE A 46 8.13 -6.71 -7.05
C PHE A 46 7.69 -5.60 -7.99
N VAL A 47 6.43 -5.22 -7.88
CA VAL A 47 5.84 -4.09 -8.59
C VAL A 47 5.28 -3.11 -7.58
N SER A 48 5.71 -1.86 -7.66
CA SER A 48 5.16 -0.74 -6.90
C SER A 48 4.40 0.21 -7.83
N MET A 49 3.20 0.61 -7.43
CA MET A 49 2.31 1.50 -8.18
C MET A 49 1.97 2.72 -7.34
N LEU A 50 2.25 3.93 -7.86
CA LEU A 50 1.84 5.17 -7.22
C LEU A 50 0.46 5.56 -7.74
N CYS A 51 -0.54 5.58 -6.88
CA CYS A 51 -1.91 5.94 -7.23
C CYS A 51 -2.35 7.15 -6.41
N GLU A 52 -3.13 8.02 -7.03
CA GLU A 52 -3.85 9.04 -6.29
C GLU A 52 -5.06 8.42 -5.59
N PHE A 53 -5.41 8.93 -4.42
CA PHE A 53 -6.65 8.57 -3.75
C PHE A 53 -7.17 9.77 -2.98
N GLU A 54 -8.50 9.85 -2.87
CA GLU A 54 -9.15 10.84 -2.04
C GLU A 54 -9.38 10.27 -0.65
N ALA A 55 -8.75 10.87 0.36
CA ALA A 55 -8.99 10.52 1.75
C ALA A 55 -10.37 11.04 2.18
N LYS A 56 -11.25 10.12 2.59
CA LYS A 56 -12.54 10.49 3.18
C LYS A 56 -12.36 10.65 4.69
N PRO A 57 -12.37 11.89 5.23
CA PRO A 57 -12.28 12.07 6.66
C PRO A 57 -13.51 11.45 7.33
N MET A 58 -13.28 10.80 8.47
CA MET A 58 -14.38 10.38 9.33
C MET A 58 -14.94 11.60 10.08
N PRO A 59 -16.21 11.56 10.54
CA PRO A 59 -16.77 12.62 11.38
C PRO A 59 -15.85 12.90 12.56
N THR A 60 -15.51 14.18 12.76
CA THR A 60 -14.72 14.59 13.91
C THR A 60 -15.52 14.37 15.19
N ASN A 61 -14.81 14.04 16.26
CA ASN A 61 -15.36 14.01 17.60
C ASN A 61 -14.39 14.73 18.55
N ASN A 62 -14.83 15.01 19.76
CA ASN A 62 -14.04 15.73 20.76
C ASN A 62 -13.14 14.79 21.59
N LYS A 63 -12.89 13.56 21.13
CA LYS A 63 -12.00 12.62 21.82
C LYS A 63 -10.58 12.82 21.31
N THR A 64 -9.67 13.01 22.25
CA THR A 64 -8.23 13.04 22.00
C THR A 64 -7.61 11.95 22.84
N VAL A 65 -6.77 11.12 22.22
CA VAL A 65 -6.06 10.03 22.88
C VAL A 65 -4.58 10.19 22.61
N GLY A 66 -3.77 10.20 23.67
CA GLY A 66 -2.31 10.12 23.56
C GLY A 66 -1.89 8.69 23.25
N ILE A 67 -0.92 8.51 22.37
CA ILE A 67 -0.32 7.21 22.04
C ILE A 67 1.14 7.25 22.44
N ASP A 68 1.57 6.32 23.29
CA ASP A 68 2.96 6.09 23.64
C ASP A 68 3.43 4.71 23.11
N LEU A 69 4.70 4.63 22.74
CA LEU A 69 5.31 3.41 22.18
C LEU A 69 6.28 2.81 23.19
N GLY A 70 5.88 1.71 23.82
CA GLY A 70 6.64 1.05 24.87
C GLY A 70 7.41 -0.18 24.39
N LEU A 71 8.33 -0.65 25.23
CA LEU A 71 9.08 -1.89 25.00
C LEU A 71 8.28 -3.15 25.39
N ASN A 72 7.48 -3.05 26.47
CA ASN A 72 6.66 -4.16 26.96
C ASN A 72 5.34 -4.29 26.21
N ASP A 73 4.73 -3.14 25.89
CA ASP A 73 3.50 -3.00 25.13
C ASP A 73 3.80 -2.02 23.99
N LEU A 74 3.68 -2.44 22.73
CA LEU A 74 4.07 -1.62 21.57
C LEU A 74 3.23 -0.35 21.45
N PHE A 75 1.93 -0.43 21.72
CA PHE A 75 1.00 0.69 21.70
C PHE A 75 0.31 0.80 23.05
N ILE A 76 0.45 1.94 23.72
CA ILE A 76 -0.26 2.27 24.95
C ILE A 76 -1.04 3.56 24.72
N THR A 77 -2.33 3.57 25.02
CA THR A 77 -3.16 4.77 24.93
C THR A 77 -3.30 5.45 26.29
N SER A 78 -3.53 6.77 26.32
CA SER A 78 -3.87 7.51 27.56
C SER A 78 -5.11 6.99 28.26
N ASP A 79 -5.96 6.27 27.53
CA ASP A 79 -7.22 5.70 28.01
C ASP A 79 -7.01 4.28 28.57
N GLY A 80 -5.76 3.80 28.59
CA GLY A 80 -5.35 2.54 29.19
C GLY A 80 -5.42 1.32 28.27
N GLU A 81 -5.75 1.50 26.99
CA GLU A 81 -5.65 0.40 26.02
C GLU A 81 -4.19 0.08 25.72
N LYS A 82 -3.90 -1.21 25.59
CA LYS A 82 -2.57 -1.74 25.30
C LYS A 82 -2.66 -2.77 24.19
N SER A 83 -1.75 -2.70 23.23
CA SER A 83 -1.71 -3.64 22.09
C SER A 83 -0.27 -3.86 21.63
N GLY A 84 0.01 -5.07 21.15
CA GLY A 84 1.35 -5.49 20.76
C GLY A 84 2.06 -6.27 21.84
N ASN A 85 1.49 -7.44 22.18
CA ASN A 85 2.15 -8.69 22.55
C ASN A 85 1.14 -9.83 22.38
#